data_AF-A0A1C0VTK2-F1
#
_entry.id   AF-A0A1C0VTK2-F1
#
_cell.length_a   1.000
_cell.length_b   1.000
_cell.length_c   1.000
_cell.angle_alpha   90.00
_cell.angle_beta   90.00
_cell.angle_gamma   90.00
#
_symmetry.space_group_name_H-M   'P 1'
#
loop_
_entity.id
_entity.type
_entity.pdbx_description
1 polymer ?
#
loop_
_entity_poly.entity_id
_entity_poly.type
_entity_poly.pdbx_seq_one_letter_code
_entity_poly.pdbx_strand_id
1 'polypeptide(L)'
;MATITIEIPEELSAKLSLIQERLPEVLAQSVDQPLLPVQVYRYIVDFLASAPTQQQIADFLPTDEMQERLRLLLSRAQRGELTNLEEMELREFEHIEHLVIMLKTGALSYLSH
;
A
#
# COMPACT_ATOMS: atom_id res chain seq x y z
N MET A 1 29.79 10.49 3.79
CA MET A 1 28.68 10.67 2.83
C MET A 1 28.88 9.66 1.71
N ALA A 2 27.85 8.90 1.36
CA ALA A 2 27.88 7.97 0.23
C ALA A 2 27.16 8.63 -0.96
N THR A 3 27.67 8.42 -2.18
CA THR A 3 27.04 8.91 -3.41
C THR A 3 26.44 7.72 -4.13
N ILE A 4 25.14 7.78 -4.42
CA ILE A 4 24.41 6.78 -5.18
C ILE A 4 23.96 7.43 -6.49
N THR A 5 24.21 6.75 -7.61
CA THR A 5 23.74 7.17 -8.94
C THR A 5 22.65 6.21 -9.39
N ILE A 6 21.49 6.75 -9.75
CA ILE A 6 20.34 5.99 -10.23
C ILE A 6 19.89 6.56 -11.57
N GLU A 7 19.51 5.68 -12.50
CA GLU A 7 18.88 6.09 -13.75
C GLU A 7 17.37 6.24 -13.54
N ILE A 8 16.83 7.37 -13.98
CA ILE A 8 15.43 7.73 -13.83
C ILE A 8 14.86 8.26 -15.16
N PRO A 9 13.53 8.14 -15.39
CA PRO A 9 12.89 8.77 -16.54
C PRO A 9 13.05 10.30 -16.54
N GLU A 10 13.11 10.91 -17.72
CA GLU A 10 13.27 12.37 -17.91
C GLU A 10 12.15 13.15 -17.20
N GLU A 11 10.92 12.61 -17.20
CA GLU A 11 9.77 13.24 -16.54
C GLU A 11 9.93 13.28 -15.01
N LEU A 12 10.67 12.33 -14.44
CA LEU A 12 10.97 12.29 -13.02
C LEU A 12 12.10 13.26 -12.67
N SER A 13 13.10 13.42 -13.54
CA SER A 13 14.21 14.37 -13.37
C SER A 13 13.70 15.78 -13.07
N ALA A 14 12.78 16.29 -13.91
CA ALA A 14 12.20 17.62 -13.73
C ALA A 14 11.50 17.79 -12.37
N LYS A 15 10.81 16.75 -11.89
CA LYS A 15 10.13 16.76 -10.59
C LYS A 15 11.12 16.72 -9.42
N LEU A 16 12.21 15.98 -9.54
CA LEU A 16 13.22 15.87 -8.48
C LEU A 16 14.09 17.12 -8.39
N SER A 17 14.33 17.84 -9.49
CA SER A 17 15.01 19.13 -9.47
C SER A 17 14.31 20.16 -8.58
N LEU A 18 12.98 20.13 -8.51
CA LEU A 18 12.18 21.03 -7.65
C LEU A 18 12.39 20.77 -6.14
N ILE A 19 12.82 19.57 -5.76
CA ILE A 19 12.98 19.15 -4.37
C ILE A 19 14.43 18.77 -4.02
N GLN A 20 15.40 19.15 -4.85
CA GLN A 20 16.80 18.68 -4.76
C GLN A 20 17.43 18.89 -3.36
N GLU A 21 17.18 20.03 -2.73
CA GLU A 21 17.73 20.34 -1.39
C GLU A 21 17.15 19.46 -0.29
N ARG A 22 15.88 19.06 -0.43
CA ARG A 22 15.15 18.20 0.52
C ARG A 22 15.16 16.72 0.11
N LEU A 23 15.76 16.42 -1.04
CA LEU A 23 15.79 15.07 -1.62
C LEU A 23 16.38 14.04 -0.65
N PRO A 24 17.50 14.31 0.07
CA PRO A 24 18.05 13.35 1.02
C PRO A 24 17.09 13.04 2.17
N GLU A 25 16.33 14.04 2.64
CA GLU A 25 15.38 13.89 3.74
C GLU A 25 14.13 13.12 3.31
N VAL A 26 13.65 13.37 2.10
CA VAL A 26 12.53 12.63 1.50
C VAL A 26 12.93 11.18 1.24
N LEU A 27 14.15 10.95 0.74
CA LEU A 27 14.70 9.62 0.53
C LEU A 27 14.87 8.88 1.85
N ALA A 28 15.43 9.51 2.89
CA ALA A 28 15.57 8.90 4.21
C ALA A 28 14.21 8.47 4.78
N GLN A 29 13.21 9.36 4.72
CA GLN A 29 11.85 9.02 5.15
C GLN A 29 11.24 7.87 4.34
N SER A 30 11.52 7.81 3.03
CA SER A 30 10.99 6.76 2.14
C SER A 30 11.73 5.42 2.28
N VAL A 31 12.96 5.43 2.80
CA VAL A 31 13.75 4.23 3.11
C VAL A 31 13.37 3.67 4.47
N ASP A 32 13.12 4.54 5.45
CA ASP A 32 12.73 4.16 6.81
C ASP A 32 11.24 3.77 6.92
N GLN A 33 10.40 4.36 6.07
CA GLN A 33 9.03 3.89 5.92
C GLN A 33 9.04 2.68 4.98
N PRO A 34 8.27 1.62 5.30
CA PRO A 34 8.00 0.64 4.27
C PRO A 34 7.44 1.41 3.07
N LEU A 35 7.94 1.11 1.87
CA LEU A 35 7.25 1.40 0.60
C LEU A 35 5.98 0.54 0.56
N LEU A 36 5.14 0.73 1.56
CA LEU A 36 3.74 0.42 1.55
C LEU A 36 3.19 0.94 0.23
N PRO A 37 2.35 0.19 -0.48
CA PRO A 37 1.64 0.80 -1.58
C PRO A 37 0.67 1.80 -0.94
N VAL A 38 1.09 3.07 -0.86
CA VAL A 38 0.27 4.25 -0.52
C VAL A 38 -1.09 4.18 -1.22
N GLN A 39 -1.09 3.56 -2.40
CA GLN A 39 -2.24 3.24 -3.22
C GLN A 39 -3.32 2.39 -2.48
N VAL A 40 -2.95 1.42 -1.64
CA VAL A 40 -3.91 0.61 -0.88
C VAL A 40 -4.61 1.42 0.20
N TYR A 41 -3.86 2.15 1.02
CA TYR A 41 -4.45 3.02 2.04
C TYR A 41 -5.27 4.13 1.40
N ARG A 42 -4.79 4.71 0.29
CA ARG A 42 -5.55 5.68 -0.50
C ARG A 42 -6.85 5.09 -0.99
N TYR A 43 -6.83 3.88 -1.56
CA TYR A 43 -8.03 3.19 -2.04
C TYR A 43 -9.07 2.98 -0.93
N ILE A 44 -8.65 2.56 0.26
CA ILE A 44 -9.54 2.39 1.42
C ILE A 44 -10.09 3.74 1.88
N VAL A 45 -9.24 4.76 2.01
CA VAL A 45 -9.65 6.11 2.45
C VAL A 45 -10.61 6.75 1.46
N ASP A 46 -10.33 6.64 0.15
CA ASP A 46 -11.18 7.18 -0.91
C ASP A 46 -12.54 6.46 -0.94
N PHE A 47 -12.54 5.14 -0.74
CA PHE A 47 -13.76 4.37 -0.58
C PHE A 47 -14.59 4.85 0.61
N LEU A 48 -13.98 5.04 1.80
CA LEU A 48 -14.67 5.55 2.98
C LEU A 48 -15.15 7.00 2.80
N ALA A 49 -14.36 7.84 2.13
CA ALA A 49 -14.70 9.23 1.85
C ALA A 49 -15.88 9.37 0.89
N SER A 50 -16.17 8.35 0.07
CA SER A 50 -17.36 8.29 -0.79
C SER A 50 -18.68 8.07 -0.01
N ALA A 51 -18.62 7.96 1.32
CA ALA A 51 -19.75 7.64 2.19
C ALA A 51 -20.52 6.38 1.71
N PRO A 52 -19.83 5.22 1.66
CA PRO A 52 -20.40 4.02 1.09
C PRO A 52 -21.55 3.48 1.95
N THR A 53 -22.52 2.87 1.29
CA THR A 53 -23.60 2.15 1.98
C THR A 53 -23.07 0.92 2.70
N GLN A 54 -23.83 0.40 3.67
CA GLN A 54 -23.44 -0.82 4.38
C GLN A 54 -23.26 -2.03 3.45
N GLN A 55 -24.09 -2.14 2.40
CA GLN A 55 -23.93 -3.18 1.39
C GLN A 55 -22.61 -3.02 0.63
N GLN A 56 -22.27 -1.80 0.20
CA GLN A 56 -20.99 -1.54 -0.46
C GLN A 56 -19.79 -1.82 0.46
N ILE A 57 -19.92 -1.57 1.77
CA ILE A 57 -18.89 -1.94 2.75
C ILE A 57 -18.75 -3.46 2.85
N ALA A 58 -19.86 -4.20 2.91
CA ALA A 58 -19.85 -5.67 2.93
C ALA A 58 -19.20 -6.25 1.66
N ASP A 59 -19.48 -5.63 0.51
CA ASP A 59 -18.96 -6.02 -0.80
C ASP A 59 -17.55 -5.45 -1.08
N PHE A 60 -16.96 -4.67 -0.17
CA PHE A 60 -15.65 -4.07 -0.37
C PHE A 60 -14.59 -5.13 -0.68
N LEU A 61 -13.84 -4.93 -1.76
CA LEU A 61 -12.82 -5.84 -2.24
C LEU A 61 -11.58 -5.05 -2.70
N PRO A 62 -10.36 -5.57 -2.46
CA PRO A 62 -9.15 -5.04 -3.10
C PRO A 62 -9.27 -5.06 -4.62
N THR A 63 -8.61 -4.12 -5.31
CA THR A 63 -8.56 -4.09 -6.77
C THR A 63 -7.85 -5.33 -7.33
N ASP A 64 -8.08 -5.64 -8.61
CA ASP A 64 -7.45 -6.79 -9.26
C ASP A 64 -5.92 -6.73 -9.20
N GLU A 65 -5.35 -5.53 -9.37
CA GLU A 65 -3.91 -5.29 -9.27
C GLU A 65 -3.37 -5.63 -7.86
N MET A 66 -4.08 -5.22 -6.82
CA MET A 66 -3.72 -5.55 -5.43
C MET A 66 -3.78 -7.05 -5.18
N GLN A 67 -4.81 -7.72 -5.71
CA GLN A 67 -4.95 -9.18 -5.57
C GLN A 67 -3.85 -9.91 -6.32
N GLU A 68 -3.47 -9.47 -7.52
CA GLU A 68 -2.39 -10.06 -8.29
C GLU A 68 -1.02 -9.88 -7.60
N ARG A 69 -0.76 -8.69 -7.06
CA ARG A 69 0.45 -8.43 -6.27
C ARG A 69 0.52 -9.33 -5.04
N LEU A 70 -0.58 -9.46 -4.30
CA LEU A 70 -0.65 -10.35 -3.13
C LEU A 70 -0.40 -11.81 -3.52
N ARG A 71 -1.00 -12.31 -4.61
CA ARG A 71 -0.75 -13.67 -5.11
C ARG A 71 0.71 -13.88 -5.48
N LEU A 72 1.35 -12.89 -6.12
CA LEU A 72 2.77 -12.94 -6.44
C LEU A 72 3.62 -13.05 -5.18
N LEU A 73 3.38 -12.19 -4.19
CA LEU A 73 4.09 -12.21 -2.91
C LEU A 73 3.94 -13.56 -2.21
N LEU A 74 2.72 -14.09 -2.11
CA LEU A 74 2.45 -15.41 -1.52
C LEU A 74 3.17 -16.54 -2.27
N SER A 75 3.22 -16.48 -3.61
CA SER A 75 3.93 -17.47 -4.43
C SER A 75 5.45 -17.42 -4.22
N ARG A 76 6.02 -16.24 -3.96
CA ARG A 76 7.44 -16.05 -3.65
C ARG A 76 7.75 -16.44 -2.21
N ALA A 77 6.83 -16.16 -1.28
CA ALA A 77 6.88 -16.58 0.12
C ALA A 77 7.02 -18.09 0.26
N GLN A 78 6.19 -18.85 -0.47
CA GLN A 78 6.23 -20.31 -0.48
C GLN A 78 7.56 -20.88 -0.99
N ARG A 79 8.27 -20.13 -1.84
CA ARG A 79 9.57 -20.51 -2.38
C ARG A 79 10.75 -20.00 -1.54
N GLY A 80 10.49 -19.23 -0.48
CA GLY A 80 11.53 -18.60 0.34
C GLY A 80 12.34 -17.53 -0.41
N GLU A 81 11.75 -16.93 -1.45
CA GLU A 81 12.40 -15.95 -2.33
C GLU A 81 11.98 -14.50 -2.03
N LEU A 82 11.36 -14.26 -0.87
CA LEU A 82 10.99 -12.91 -0.47
C LEU A 82 12.24 -12.11 -0.12
N THR A 83 12.31 -10.90 -0.66
CA THR A 83 13.22 -9.89 -0.13
C THR A 83 12.68 -9.34 1.18
N ASN A 84 13.54 -8.73 2.01
CA ASN A 84 13.11 -8.05 3.24
C ASN A 84 12.00 -7.02 2.99
N LEU A 85 12.03 -6.35 1.82
CA LEU A 85 11.01 -5.39 1.43
C LEU A 85 9.68 -6.07 1.11
N GLU A 86 9.72 -7.20 0.40
CA GLU A 86 8.53 -7.99 0.07
C GLU A 86 7.91 -8.65 1.32
N GLU A 87 8.71 -9.02 2.32
CA GLU A 87 8.19 -9.47 3.62
C GLU A 87 7.47 -8.34 4.37
N MET A 88 8.01 -7.13 4.34
CA MET A 88 7.34 -5.95 4.89
C MET A 88 6.02 -5.69 4.15
N GLU A 89 6.03 -5.76 2.82
CA GLU A 89 4.84 -5.59 1.99
C GLU A 89 3.76 -6.62 2.34
N LEU A 90 4.14 -7.90 2.54
CA LEU A 90 3.20 -8.97 2.90
C LEU A 90 2.58 -8.76 4.30
N ARG A 91 3.37 -8.34 5.30
CA ARG A 91 2.87 -8.00 6.64
C ARG A 91 1.85 -6.86 6.60
N GLU A 92 2.04 -5.92 5.69
CA GLU A 92 1.12 -4.80 5.56
C GLU A 92 -0.19 -5.18 4.86
N PHE A 93 -0.14 -6.05 3.85
CA PHE A 93 -1.35 -6.65 3.29
C PHE A 93 -2.18 -7.37 4.37
N GLU A 94 -1.54 -8.02 5.34
CA GLU A 94 -2.20 -8.63 6.50
C GLU A 94 -2.86 -7.58 7.42
N HIS A 95 -2.16 -6.49 7.76
CA HIS A 95 -2.76 -5.38 8.52
C HIS A 95 -3.99 -4.78 7.82
N ILE A 96 -3.92 -4.62 6.50
CA ILE A 96 -5.04 -4.11 5.70
C ILE A 96 -6.21 -5.09 5.69
N GLU A 97 -5.96 -6.39 5.57
CA GLU A 97 -7.00 -7.42 5.66
C GLU A 97 -7.75 -7.32 6.99
N HIS A 98 -7.02 -7.24 8.11
CA HIS A 98 -7.64 -7.06 9.42
C HIS A 98 -8.49 -5.80 9.51
N LEU A 99 -8.02 -4.68 8.95
CA LEU A 99 -8.79 -3.44 8.90
C LEU A 99 -10.09 -3.61 8.12
N VAL A 100 -10.04 -4.28 6.96
CA VAL A 100 -11.23 -4.55 6.14
C VAL A 100 -12.20 -5.48 6.87
N ILE A 101 -11.71 -6.50 7.57
CA ILE A 101 -12.54 -7.39 8.39
C ILE A 101 -13.25 -6.60 9.50
N MET A 102 -12.53 -5.72 10.20
CA MET A 102 -13.12 -4.86 11.24
C MET A 102 -14.16 -3.91 10.64
N LEU A 103 -13.88 -3.31 9.48
CA LEU A 103 -14.80 -2.44 8.78
C LEU A 103 -16.10 -3.16 8.40
N LYS A 104 -15.98 -4.37 7.83
CA LYS A 104 -17.12 -5.22 7.48
C LYS A 104 -17.90 -5.64 8.71
N THR A 105 -17.23 -6.07 9.78
CA THR A 105 -17.89 -6.50 11.03
C THR A 105 -18.65 -5.35 11.70
N GLY A 106 -18.06 -4.15 11.72
CA GLY A 106 -18.70 -2.94 12.20
C GLY A 106 -19.94 -2.56 11.39
N ALA A 107 -19.88 -2.67 10.06
CA ALA A 107 -21.03 -2.43 9.19
C ALA A 107 -22.12 -3.52 9.34
N LEU A 108 -21.74 -4.80 9.44
CA LEU A 108 -22.67 -5.92 9.61
C LEU A 108 -23.40 -5.88 10.95
N SER A 109 -22.78 -5.34 12.01
CA SER A 109 -23.40 -5.21 13.34
C SER A 109 -24.68 -4.35 13.31
N TYR A 110 -24.82 -3.46 12.32
CA TYR A 110 -26.02 -2.64 12.13
C TYR A 110 -27.12 -3.32 11.29
N LEU A 111 -26.84 -4.45 10.62
CA LEU A 111 -27.82 -5.21 9.84
C LEU A 111 -28.60 -6.24 10.67
N SER A 112 -28.20 -6.47 11.92
CA SER A 112 -28.85 -7.39 12.86
C SER A 112 -29.92 -6.75 13.76
N HIS A 113 -30.43 -5.57 13.41
CA HIS A 113 -31.56 -4.89 14.06
C HIS A 113 -32.71 -4.65 13.09
#